data_AF-A0A2U3Y5R6-F1
#
_entry.id   AF-A0A2U3Y5R6-F1
#
_cell.length_a   1.000
_cell.length_b   1.000
_cell.length_c   1.000
_cell.angle_alpha   90.00
_cell.angle_beta   90.00
_cell.angle_gamma   90.00
#
_symmetry.space_group_name_H-M   'P 1'
#
loop_
_entity.id
_entity.type
_entity.pdbx_description
1 polymer ?
#
loop_
_entity_poly.entity_id
_entity_poly.type
_entity_poly.pdbx_seq_one_letter_code
_entity_poly.pdbx_strand_id
1 'polypeptide(L)'
;MAAPDLSTNLQEEATCAICLDYFTDPVMTDCGHNFCRECIRRCWGQPEGPYACPECRELSPQRNLRPNRPLAKMAEMARRLHPPSPVPQGVCAAHREPLAAFCGDELRLLCAACERSGEHWTHRVRPLQDAADDLKGKLEKSLEHLRKQMEDAL
;
A
#
# COMPACT_ATOMS: atom_id res chain seq x y z
N MET A 1 -25.45 4.93 -19.19
CA MET A 1 -23.99 4.74 -19.12
C MET A 1 -23.38 6.14 -19.15
N ALA A 2 -22.93 6.67 -18.01
CA ALA A 2 -22.24 7.96 -18.00
C ALA A 2 -20.87 7.78 -18.68
N ALA A 3 -20.46 8.72 -19.52
CA ALA A 3 -19.11 8.70 -20.09
C ALA A 3 -18.10 8.74 -18.92
N PRO A 4 -17.04 7.93 -18.95
CA PRO A 4 -16.02 8.00 -17.92
C PRO A 4 -15.43 9.41 -17.92
N ASP A 5 -15.37 10.01 -16.73
CA ASP A 5 -14.73 11.30 -16.53
C ASP A 5 -13.27 11.20 -17.02
N LEU A 6 -12.80 12.23 -17.74
CA LEU A 6 -11.43 12.29 -18.28
C LEU A 6 -10.39 12.08 -17.16
N SER A 7 -10.73 12.55 -15.97
CA SER A 7 -10.03 12.33 -14.72
C SER A 7 -9.85 10.84 -14.38
N THR A 8 -10.90 10.03 -14.46
CA THR A 8 -10.87 8.60 -14.13
C THR A 8 -10.00 7.83 -15.12
N ASN A 9 -10.12 8.12 -16.41
CA ASN A 9 -9.26 7.50 -17.42
C ASN A 9 -7.78 7.82 -17.17
N LEU A 10 -7.45 9.07 -16.82
CA LEU A 10 -6.08 9.45 -16.50
C LEU A 10 -5.54 8.69 -15.27
N GLN A 11 -6.38 8.45 -14.27
CA GLN A 11 -6.00 7.67 -13.10
C GLN A 11 -5.70 6.20 -13.47
N GLU A 12 -6.55 5.57 -14.26
CA GLU A 12 -6.37 4.18 -14.72
C GLU A 12 -5.08 4.02 -15.53
N GLU A 13 -4.83 4.91 -16.49
CA GLU A 13 -3.62 4.91 -17.33
C GLU A 13 -2.33 5.21 -16.55
N ALA A 14 -2.44 5.83 -15.38
CA ALA A 14 -1.31 6.14 -14.51
C ALA A 14 -1.07 5.10 -13.40
N THR A 15 -1.85 4.01 -13.39
CA THR A 15 -1.84 2.98 -12.33
C THR A 15 -1.10 1.72 -12.76
N CYS A 16 -0.29 1.17 -11.87
CA CYS A 16 0.39 -0.10 -12.11
C CYS A 16 -0.57 -1.28 -11.91
N ALA A 17 -0.69 -2.16 -12.91
CA ALA A 17 -1.54 -3.35 -12.87
C ALA A 17 -1.17 -4.40 -11.79
N ILE A 18 0.02 -4.29 -11.18
CA ILE A 18 0.48 -5.23 -10.13
C ILE A 18 0.12 -4.72 -8.74
N CYS A 19 0.52 -3.50 -8.37
CA CYS A 19 0.25 -2.96 -7.04
C CYS A 19 -1.07 -2.20 -6.94
N LEU A 20 -1.72 -1.92 -8.08
CA LEU A 20 -2.98 -1.17 -8.17
C LEU A 20 -2.88 0.23 -7.52
N ASP A 21 -1.69 0.84 -7.64
CA ASP A 21 -1.40 2.21 -7.22
C ASP A 21 -0.65 2.92 -8.36
N TYR A 22 -0.60 4.24 -8.33
CA TYR A 22 0.13 5.06 -9.29
C TYR A 22 1.58 4.60 -9.42
N PHE A 23 2.08 4.64 -10.65
CA PHE A 23 3.44 4.19 -10.95
C PHE A 23 4.51 4.86 -10.05
N THR A 24 5.41 4.04 -9.52
CA THR A 24 6.62 4.45 -8.81
C THR A 24 7.82 3.81 -9.50
N ASP A 25 8.74 4.63 -10.00
CA ASP A 25 9.86 4.20 -10.87
C ASP A 25 9.38 3.25 -12.00
N PRO A 26 8.47 3.71 -12.89
CA PRO A 26 7.92 2.86 -13.95
C PRO A 26 8.99 2.42 -14.94
N VAL A 27 8.91 1.14 -15.31
CA VAL A 27 9.73 0.51 -16.34
C VAL A 27 8.82 -0.16 -17.37
N MET A 28 9.28 -0.12 -18.62
CA MET A 28 8.63 -0.73 -19.76
C MET A 28 9.30 -2.07 -20.09
N THR A 29 8.47 -3.09 -20.31
CA THR A 29 8.87 -4.40 -20.83
C THR A 29 9.05 -4.37 -22.35
N ASP A 30 9.56 -5.44 -22.94
CA ASP A 30 9.76 -5.51 -24.40
C ASP A 30 8.43 -5.46 -25.18
N CYS A 31 7.37 -6.05 -24.62
CA CYS A 31 6.01 -5.98 -25.17
C CYS A 31 5.32 -4.61 -24.97
N GLY A 32 6.00 -3.62 -24.39
CA GLY A 32 5.49 -2.25 -24.22
C GLY A 32 4.66 -1.98 -22.97
N HIS A 33 4.26 -3.01 -22.21
CA HIS A 33 3.53 -2.84 -20.94
C HIS A 33 4.44 -2.26 -19.85
N ASN A 34 3.84 -1.46 -18.95
CA ASN A 34 4.56 -0.68 -17.95
C ASN A 34 4.21 -1.14 -16.53
N PHE A 35 5.22 -1.22 -15.66
CA PHE A 35 5.08 -1.65 -14.27
C PHE A 35 5.99 -0.82 -13.37
N CYS A 36 5.67 -0.71 -12.07
CA CYS A 36 6.67 -0.25 -11.11
C CYS A 36 7.87 -1.21 -11.15
N ARG A 37 9.10 -0.69 -11.14
CA ARG A 37 10.32 -1.52 -11.21
C ARG A 37 10.33 -2.63 -10.16
N GLU A 38 9.96 -2.31 -8.92
CA GLU A 38 9.93 -3.30 -7.85
C GLU A 38 8.83 -4.35 -8.06
N CYS A 39 7.68 -3.95 -8.58
CA CYS A 39 6.56 -4.87 -8.84
C CYS A 39 6.92 -5.92 -9.88
N ILE A 40 7.44 -5.52 -11.04
CA ILE A 40 7.81 -6.48 -12.09
C ILE A 40 8.99 -7.35 -11.68
N ARG A 41 9.94 -6.81 -10.91
CA ARG A 41 11.05 -7.59 -10.36
C ARG A 41 10.58 -8.69 -9.41
N ARG A 42 9.58 -8.40 -8.57
CA ARG A 42 8.95 -9.40 -7.69
C ARG A 42 8.18 -10.45 -8.48
N CYS A 43 7.44 -10.05 -9.51
CA CYS A 43 6.70 -10.98 -10.37
C CYS A 43 7.61 -11.96 -11.10
N TRP A 44 8.74 -11.49 -11.64
CA TRP A 44 9.72 -12.37 -12.29
C TRP A 44 10.56 -13.19 -11.32
N GLY A 45 10.66 -12.76 -10.05
CA GLY A 45 11.37 -13.50 -9.02
C GLY A 45 12.85 -13.66 -9.34
N GLN A 46 13.27 -14.91 -9.58
CA GLN A 46 14.67 -15.27 -9.77
C GLN A 46 15.27 -14.67 -11.07
N PRO A 47 16.60 -14.50 -11.14
CA PRO A 47 17.26 -13.91 -12.31
C PRO A 47 17.27 -14.80 -13.56
N GLU A 48 16.70 -16.00 -13.50
CA GLU A 48 16.76 -16.99 -14.57
C GLU A 48 15.38 -17.60 -14.76
N GLY A 49 14.82 -17.46 -15.97
CA GLY A 49 13.51 -17.99 -16.32
C GLY A 49 12.85 -17.19 -17.44
N PRO A 50 11.78 -17.72 -18.07
CA PRO A 50 11.03 -16.98 -19.06
C PRO A 50 10.33 -15.79 -18.39
N TYR A 51 10.64 -14.58 -18.84
CA TYR A 51 10.10 -13.34 -18.29
C TYR A 51 8.74 -13.03 -18.89
N ALA A 52 7.70 -13.67 -18.39
CA ALA A 52 6.33 -13.44 -18.84
C ALA A 52 5.82 -12.06 -18.41
N CYS A 53 5.22 -11.30 -19.32
CA CYS A 53 4.51 -10.08 -18.99
C CYS A 53 3.26 -10.40 -18.14
N PRO A 54 3.05 -9.75 -16.98
CA PRO A 54 1.85 -9.96 -16.16
C PRO A 54 0.52 -9.66 -16.86
N GLU A 55 0.52 -8.81 -17.88
CA GLU A 55 -0.70 -8.40 -18.58
C GLU A 55 -0.98 -9.27 -19.82
N CYS A 56 -0.06 -9.31 -20.78
CA CYS A 56 -0.28 -10.01 -22.05
C CYS A 56 0.34 -11.41 -22.11
N ARG A 57 1.10 -11.82 -21.08
CA ARG A 57 1.81 -13.11 -20.98
C ARG A 57 2.88 -13.36 -22.05
N GLU A 58 3.22 -12.35 -22.85
CA GLU A 58 4.34 -12.42 -23.79
C GLU A 58 5.64 -12.69 -23.03
N LEU A 59 6.44 -13.63 -23.54
CA LEU A 59 7.70 -14.01 -22.95
C LEU A 59 8.82 -13.13 -23.51
N SER A 60 9.56 -12.45 -22.62
CA SER A 60 10.84 -11.88 -23.01
C SER A 60 11.98 -12.87 -22.73
N PRO A 61 12.95 -13.02 -23.65
CA PRO A 61 14.15 -13.82 -23.42
C PRO A 61 15.11 -13.17 -22.42
N GLN A 62 14.97 -11.88 -22.14
CA GLN A 62 15.88 -11.11 -21.30
C GLN A 62 15.11 -10.28 -20.28
N ARG A 63 15.77 -9.91 -19.19
CA ARG A 63 15.19 -9.05 -18.14
C ARG A 63 15.29 -7.57 -18.51
N ASN A 64 14.93 -7.23 -19.75
CA ASN A 64 15.07 -5.88 -20.28
C ASN A 64 13.97 -4.98 -19.73
N LEU A 65 14.36 -4.07 -18.83
CA LEU A 65 13.48 -3.09 -18.21
C LEU A 65 13.97 -1.70 -18.55
N ARG A 66 13.26 -1.01 -19.44
CA ARG A 66 13.60 0.35 -19.87
C ARG A 66 12.89 1.36 -18.97
N PRO A 67 13.58 2.29 -18.29
CA PRO A 67 12.92 3.31 -17.48
C PRO A 67 11.98 4.19 -18.32
N ASN A 68 10.77 4.45 -17.85
CA ASN A 68 9.79 5.30 -18.51
C ASN A 68 9.61 6.63 -17.74
N ARG A 69 10.59 7.53 -17.90
CA ARG A 69 10.58 8.85 -17.21
C ARG A 69 9.34 9.71 -17.53
N PRO A 70 8.84 9.77 -18.78
CA PRO A 70 7.59 10.47 -19.07
C PRO A 70 6.40 9.93 -18.27
N LEU A 71 6.22 8.61 -18.22
CA LEU A 71 5.16 7.99 -17.45
C LEU A 71 5.30 8.26 -15.94
N ALA A 72 6.53 8.32 -15.42
CA ALA A 72 6.76 8.69 -14.02
C ALA A 72 6.23 10.10 -13.70
N LYS A 73 6.48 11.07 -14.60
CA LYS A 73 5.97 12.44 -14.46
C LYS A 73 4.44 12.48 -14.60
N MET A 74 3.89 11.73 -15.55
CA MET A 74 2.44 11.64 -15.75
C MET A 74 1.75 11.05 -14.53
N ALA A 75 2.31 9.99 -13.93
CA ALA A 75 1.78 9.40 -12.71
C ALA A 75 1.87 10.37 -11.52
N GLU A 76 2.93 11.18 -11.42
CA GLU A 76 3.02 12.21 -10.40
C GLU A 76 1.97 13.32 -10.60
N MET A 77 1.75 13.76 -11.84
CA MET A 77 0.70 14.74 -12.15
C MET A 77 -0.69 14.18 -11.85
N ALA A 78 -0.97 12.94 -12.27
CA ALA A 78 -2.21 12.24 -11.98
C ALA A 78 -2.43 12.11 -10.47
N ARG A 79 -1.38 11.76 -9.70
CA ARG A 79 -1.39 11.71 -8.23
C ARG A 79 -1.69 13.08 -7.59
N ARG A 80 -1.32 14.20 -8.21
CA ARG A 80 -1.61 15.54 -7.69
C ARG A 80 -3.05 15.97 -7.99
N LEU A 81 -3.56 15.62 -9.17
CA LEU A 81 -4.94 15.90 -9.59
C LEU A 81 -5.94 15.00 -8.86
N HIS A 82 -5.56 13.75 -8.68
CA HIS A 82 -6.28 12.72 -7.95
C HIS A 82 -5.30 12.15 -6.93
N PRO A 83 -5.15 12.83 -5.77
CA PRO A 83 -4.47 12.22 -4.64
C PRO A 83 -5.08 10.83 -4.47
N PRO A 84 -4.25 9.76 -4.37
CA PRO A 84 -4.79 8.49 -3.94
C PRO A 84 -5.57 8.83 -2.68
N SER A 85 -6.88 8.57 -2.69
CA SER A 85 -7.69 8.74 -1.50
C SER A 85 -6.88 8.10 -0.39
N PRO A 86 -6.44 8.86 0.63
CA PRO A 86 -5.42 8.41 1.56
C PRO A 86 -5.85 7.04 2.03
N VAL A 87 -5.20 5.97 1.55
CA VAL A 87 -5.66 4.55 1.58
C VAL A 87 -6.73 4.45 2.63
N PRO A 88 -8.05 4.41 2.31
CA PRO A 88 -9.08 4.97 3.18
C PRO A 88 -8.71 4.66 4.61
N GLN A 89 -8.15 5.63 5.33
CA GLN A 89 -7.39 5.30 6.53
C GLN A 89 -8.37 4.55 7.43
N GLY A 90 -8.15 3.26 7.62
CA GLY A 90 -9.20 2.38 8.13
C GLY A 90 -9.89 1.45 7.14
N VAL A 91 -9.26 0.91 6.08
CA VAL A 91 -9.77 -0.27 5.33
C VAL A 91 -8.76 -1.40 5.25
N CYS A 92 -9.23 -2.64 5.40
CA CYS A 92 -8.42 -3.85 5.34
C CYS A 92 -7.97 -4.14 3.90
N ALA A 93 -6.69 -4.41 3.71
CA ALA A 93 -6.12 -4.73 2.40
C ALA A 93 -6.65 -6.05 1.81
N ALA A 94 -6.89 -7.05 2.66
CA ALA A 94 -7.35 -8.37 2.24
C ALA A 94 -8.86 -8.40 1.95
N HIS A 95 -9.66 -7.80 2.82
CA HIS A 95 -11.13 -7.94 2.78
C HIS A 95 -11.85 -6.70 2.22
N ARG A 96 -11.15 -5.58 2.05
CA ARG A 96 -11.72 -4.29 1.61
C ARG A 96 -12.87 -3.78 2.49
N GLU A 97 -12.88 -4.20 3.76
CA GLU A 97 -13.83 -3.74 4.78
C GLU A 97 -13.20 -2.68 5.70
N PRO A 98 -13.99 -1.82 6.35
CA PRO A 98 -13.48 -0.90 7.36
C PRO A 98 -12.75 -1.59 8.50
N LEU A 99 -11.60 -1.05 8.90
CA LEU A 99 -10.86 -1.46 10.08
C LEU A 99 -11.56 -0.88 11.31
N ALA A 100 -11.88 -1.74 12.27
CA ALA A 100 -12.66 -1.38 13.44
C ALA A 100 -12.04 -1.89 14.75
N ALA A 101 -11.05 -2.77 14.67
CA ALA A 101 -10.40 -3.39 15.82
C ALA A 101 -8.87 -3.34 15.73
N PHE A 102 -8.22 -3.56 16.86
CA PHE A 102 -6.78 -3.58 17.03
C PHE A 102 -6.34 -4.83 17.80
N CYS A 103 -5.45 -5.61 17.21
CA CYS A 103 -4.77 -6.74 17.83
C CYS A 103 -3.52 -6.23 18.57
N GLY A 104 -3.53 -6.32 19.90
CA GLY A 104 -2.43 -5.86 20.74
C GLY A 104 -1.17 -6.72 20.66
N ASP A 105 -1.31 -8.02 20.40
CA ASP A 105 -0.18 -8.97 20.33
C ASP A 105 0.64 -8.80 19.05
N GLU A 106 -0.02 -8.49 17.94
CA GLU A 106 0.63 -8.33 16.63
C GLU A 106 0.74 -6.86 16.17
N LEU A 107 0.18 -5.93 16.95
CA LEU A 107 0.12 -4.50 16.64
C LEU A 107 -0.52 -4.21 15.26
N ARG A 108 -1.61 -4.91 14.95
CA ARG A 108 -2.32 -4.84 13.66
C ARG A 108 -3.74 -4.32 13.80
N LEU A 109 -4.20 -3.59 12.79
CA LEU A 109 -5.61 -3.21 12.64
C LEU A 109 -6.37 -4.32 11.92
N LEU A 110 -7.58 -4.62 12.40
CA LEU A 110 -8.44 -5.69 11.91
C LEU A 110 -9.77 -5.11 11.42
N CYS A 111 -10.32 -5.71 10.36
CA CYS A 111 -11.73 -5.54 9.98
C CYS A 111 -12.57 -6.71 10.53
N ALA A 112 -13.89 -6.60 10.40
CA ALA A 112 -14.82 -7.60 10.91
C ALA A 112 -14.57 -9.00 10.33
N ALA A 113 -14.15 -9.13 9.06
CA ALA A 113 -13.76 -10.40 8.48
C ALA A 113 -12.48 -11.00 9.10
N CYS A 114 -11.46 -10.19 9.41
CA CYS A 114 -10.25 -10.65 10.11
C CYS A 114 -10.55 -11.17 11.52
N GLU A 115 -11.48 -10.54 12.23
CA GLU A 115 -11.88 -11.00 13.57
C GLU A 115 -12.59 -12.37 13.51
N ARG A 116 -13.34 -12.62 12.42
CA ARG A 116 -14.03 -13.89 12.19
C ARG A 116 -13.15 -14.99 11.59
N SER A 117 -12.00 -14.67 11.00
CA SER A 117 -11.13 -15.67 10.33
C SER A 117 -10.51 -16.67 11.31
N GLY A 118 -10.60 -16.43 12.62
CA GLY A 118 -10.07 -17.29 13.68
C GLY A 118 -8.58 -17.12 13.92
N GLU A 119 -7.86 -16.45 13.03
CA GLU A 119 -6.41 -16.16 13.15
C GLU A 119 -6.07 -15.34 14.40
N HIS A 120 -7.02 -14.54 14.89
CA HIS A 120 -6.85 -13.66 16.06
C HIS A 120 -7.70 -14.07 17.28
N TRP A 121 -8.30 -15.27 17.29
CA TRP A 121 -9.23 -15.70 18.34
C TRP A 121 -8.61 -15.70 19.75
N THR A 122 -7.33 -16.04 19.88
CA THR A 122 -6.60 -16.09 21.16
C THR A 122 -5.90 -14.77 21.50
N HIS A 123 -5.91 -13.78 20.61
CA HIS A 123 -5.18 -12.53 20.79
C HIS A 123 -6.02 -11.50 21.54
N ARG A 124 -5.35 -10.53 22.17
CA ARG A 124 -5.96 -9.36 22.79
C ARG A 124 -6.41 -8.39 21.71
N VAL A 125 -7.59 -8.67 21.15
CA VAL A 125 -8.28 -7.79 20.21
C VAL A 125 -9.19 -6.83 20.97
N ARG A 126 -9.16 -5.55 20.60
CA ARG A 126 -10.00 -4.49 21.20
C ARG A 126 -10.55 -3.57 20.12
N PRO A 127 -11.67 -2.86 20.37
CA PRO A 127 -12.14 -1.81 19.49
C PRO A 127 -11.04 -0.78 19.22
N LEU A 128 -10.97 -0.29 17.99
CA LEU A 128 -9.93 0.63 17.55
C LEU A 128 -9.92 1.92 18.39
N GLN A 129 -11.10 2.47 18.70
CA GLN A 129 -11.21 3.69 19.50
C GLN A 129 -10.63 3.49 20.91
N ASP A 130 -11.05 2.43 21.61
CA ASP A 130 -10.56 2.11 22.95
C ASP A 130 -9.05 1.88 22.95
N ALA A 131 -8.53 1.19 21.94
CA ALA A 131 -7.09 0.97 21.80
C ALA A 131 -6.33 2.28 21.57
N ALA A 132 -6.88 3.19 20.77
CA ALA A 132 -6.28 4.50 20.50
C ALA A 132 -6.21 5.36 21.76
N ASP A 133 -7.30 5.43 22.53
CA ASP A 133 -7.35 6.21 23.77
C ASP A 133 -6.36 5.68 24.82
N ASP A 134 -6.28 4.36 24.97
CA ASP A 134 -5.30 3.72 25.85
C ASP A 134 -3.85 3.99 25.45
N LEU A 135 -3.53 3.85 24.16
CA LEU A 135 -2.18 4.08 23.63
C LEU A 135 -1.78 5.55 23.79
N LYS A 136 -2.70 6.47 23.51
CA LYS A 136 -2.49 7.90 23.72
C LYS A 136 -2.19 8.20 25.19
N GLY A 137 -2.98 7.68 26.12
CA GLY A 137 -2.75 7.87 27.55
C GLY A 137 -1.41 7.29 28.03
N LYS A 138 -0.97 6.15 27.49
CA LYS A 138 0.36 5.58 27.78
C LYS A 138 1.49 6.45 27.24
N LEU A 139 1.33 6.98 26.03
CA LEU A 139 2.31 7.86 25.40
C LEU A 139 2.46 9.15 26.20
N GLU A 140 1.36 9.81 26.57
CA GLU A 140 1.36 11.03 27.38
C GLU A 140 2.07 10.84 28.72
N LYS A 141 1.78 9.73 29.43
CA LYS A 141 2.47 9.38 30.68
C LYS A 141 3.98 9.16 30.49
N SER A 142 4.36 8.50 29.40
CA SER A 142 5.78 8.23 29.10
C SER A 142 6.53 9.52 28.76
N LEU A 143 5.90 10.43 28.00
CA LEU A 143 6.44 11.74 27.68
C LEU A 143 6.62 12.61 28.93
N GLU A 144 5.63 12.63 29.82
CA GLU A 144 5.71 13.37 31.09
C GLU A 144 6.85 12.82 31.97
N HIS A 145 7.00 11.50 32.03
CA HIS A 145 8.10 10.88 32.77
C HIS A 145 9.47 11.26 32.21
N LEU A 146 9.65 11.17 30.88
CA LEU A 146 10.88 11.56 30.20
C LEU A 146 11.21 13.04 30.42
N ARG A 147 10.20 13.91 30.39
CA ARG A 147 10.39 15.34 30.64
C ARG A 147 10.94 15.61 32.04
N LYS A 148 10.37 14.97 33.07
CA LYS A 148 10.88 15.09 34.45
C LYS A 148 12.32 14.59 34.56
N GLN A 149 12.64 13.45 33.94
CA GLN A 149 14.01 12.94 33.93
C GLN A 149 15.01 13.90 33.28
N MET A 150 14.58 14.64 32.24
CA MET A 150 15.42 15.67 31.62
C MET A 150 15.59 16.90 32.51
N GLU A 151 14.55 17.31 33.24
CA GLU A 151 14.60 18.42 34.19
C GLU A 151 15.46 18.10 35.41
N ASP A 152 15.39 16.87 35.93
CA ASP A 152 16.19 16.39 37.07
C ASP A 152 17.68 16.15 36.72
N ALA A 153 18.02 16.08 35.42
CA ALA A 153 19.38 15.86 34.93
C ALA A 153 20.15 17.17 34.60
N LEU A 154 19.52 18.32 34.81
CA LEU A 154 20.09 19.67 34.66
C LEU A 154 20.53 20.25 36.01
#